data_AF-A0AAJ4TD70-F1
#
_entry.id   AF-A0AAJ4TD70-F1
#
_cell.length_a   1.000
_cell.length_b   1.000
_cell.length_c   1.000
_cell.angle_alpha   90.00
_cell.angle_beta   90.00
_cell.angle_gamma   90.00
#
_symmetry.space_group_name_H-M   'P 1'
#
loop_
_entity.id
_entity.type
_entity.pdbx_description
1 polymer ?
#
loop_
_entity_poly.entity_id
_entity_poly.type
_entity_poly.pdbx_seq_one_letter_code
_entity_poly.pdbx_strand_id
1 'polypeptide(L)'
;MIEALRKQRGDGRCYERRPDITAILLDLEGLSQEQRVKRAQIRSTTDPQYLPSECLLHLLRKSKRDNSSKLFEALFRILLARVEGAATLRSEIYRLPTGKMAITTFGTKVRDHVVDRFLARLIADRNGYDERLDYFEINFAHAVASLRSTAKAKATSEEKRSQPLAANDDEEVSAEVEKAAGAFDPFVTAKIDDGNYRFRLFAAIKNLPEKERHVVALLFKEYPIESNDPDKPSICKILGCVEKTVRNRRDRAFEKLKAALSEEKIDA
;
A
#
# COMPACT_ATOMS: atom_id res chain seq x y z
N MET A 1 -1.96 -2.80 -36.53
CA MET A 1 -0.87 -3.60 -35.96
C MET A 1 -0.60 -3.15 -34.53
N ILE A 2 -0.75 -4.08 -33.58
CA ILE A 2 -0.46 -3.88 -32.15
C ILE A 2 1.03 -4.10 -31.93
N GLU A 3 1.73 -3.10 -31.40
CA GLU A 3 3.19 -3.18 -31.20
C GLU A 3 3.56 -4.06 -30.01
N ALA A 4 4.59 -4.89 -30.18
CA ALA A 4 5.15 -5.68 -29.10
C ALA A 4 5.74 -4.79 -27.99
N LEU A 5 5.59 -5.23 -26.74
CA LEU A 5 6.24 -4.61 -25.59
C LEU A 5 7.74 -4.95 -25.64
N ARG A 6 8.60 -4.02 -25.20
CA ARG A 6 10.07 -4.22 -25.23
C ARG A 6 10.63 -4.63 -23.88
N LYS A 7 9.89 -4.38 -22.79
CA LYS A 7 10.28 -4.82 -21.47
C LYS A 7 10.47 -6.33 -21.44
N GLN A 8 11.63 -6.77 -20.98
CA GLN A 8 11.98 -8.18 -20.83
C GLN A 8 11.75 -8.66 -19.39
N ARG A 9 11.41 -9.94 -19.28
CA ARG A 9 11.40 -10.72 -18.05
C ARG A 9 12.82 -11.18 -17.72
N GLY A 10 13.03 -11.70 -16.52
CA GLY A 10 14.32 -12.26 -16.10
C GLY A 10 14.78 -13.47 -16.93
N ASP A 11 13.89 -14.09 -17.69
CA ASP A 11 14.15 -15.19 -18.62
C ASP A 11 14.48 -14.72 -20.06
N GLY A 12 14.60 -13.40 -20.29
CA GLY A 12 14.88 -12.80 -21.59
C GLY A 12 13.68 -12.70 -22.54
N ARG A 13 12.50 -13.22 -22.17
CA ARG A 13 11.27 -13.07 -22.98
C ARG A 13 10.64 -11.71 -22.76
N CYS A 14 10.07 -11.13 -23.80
CA CYS A 14 9.28 -9.90 -23.66
C CYS A 14 8.02 -10.16 -22.84
N TYR A 15 7.59 -9.14 -22.09
CA TYR A 15 6.26 -9.18 -21.51
C TYR A 15 5.19 -9.14 -22.60
N GLU A 16 4.05 -9.77 -22.33
CA GLU A 16 2.89 -9.80 -23.22
C GLU A 16 1.70 -9.12 -22.54
N ARG A 17 0.87 -8.47 -23.34
CA ARG A 17 -0.41 -7.93 -22.87
C ARG A 17 -1.33 -9.09 -22.53
N ARG A 18 -2.25 -8.85 -21.60
CA ARG A 18 -3.27 -9.85 -21.26
C ARG A 18 -4.17 -10.11 -22.48
N PRO A 19 -4.71 -11.33 -22.64
CA PRO A 19 -5.45 -11.71 -23.84
C PRO A 19 -6.76 -10.90 -24.01
N ASP A 20 -7.43 -10.56 -22.92
CA ASP A 20 -8.59 -9.68 -22.86
C ASP A 20 -8.29 -8.27 -23.40
N ILE A 21 -7.18 -7.67 -22.94
CA ILE A 21 -6.71 -6.37 -23.42
C ILE A 21 -6.35 -6.44 -24.91
N THR A 22 -5.70 -7.52 -25.34
CA THR A 22 -5.30 -7.70 -26.74
C THR A 22 -6.51 -7.83 -27.65
N ALA A 23 -7.55 -8.56 -27.25
CA ALA A 23 -8.81 -8.66 -27.98
C ALA A 23 -9.48 -7.29 -28.14
N ILE A 24 -9.58 -6.51 -27.06
CA ILE A 24 -10.14 -5.14 -27.13
C ILE A 24 -9.31 -4.25 -28.06
N LEU A 25 -7.98 -4.33 -28.02
CA LEU A 25 -7.12 -3.55 -28.90
C LEU A 25 -7.31 -3.90 -30.38
N LEU A 26 -7.54 -5.19 -30.71
CA LEU A 26 -7.85 -5.63 -32.07
C LEU A 26 -9.19 -5.05 -32.53
N ASP A 27 -10.22 -5.10 -31.70
CA ASP A 27 -11.53 -4.51 -32.00
C ASP A 27 -11.43 -3.00 -32.24
N LEU A 28 -10.56 -2.31 -31.50
CA LEU A 28 -10.32 -0.88 -31.64
C LEU A 28 -9.61 -0.50 -32.94
N GLU A 29 -8.84 -1.41 -33.57
CA GLU A 29 -8.14 -1.11 -34.83
C GLU A 29 -9.12 -0.79 -35.97
N GLY A 30 -10.30 -1.43 -36.00
CA GLY A 30 -11.35 -1.20 -36.99
C GLY A 30 -12.19 0.07 -36.76
N LEU A 31 -12.05 0.74 -35.62
CA LEU A 31 -12.84 1.94 -35.29
C LEU A 31 -12.15 3.24 -35.74
N SER A 32 -12.96 4.24 -36.10
CA SER A 32 -12.50 5.60 -36.37
C SER A 32 -11.96 6.29 -35.11
N GLN A 33 -11.16 7.34 -35.29
CA GLN A 33 -10.61 8.11 -34.16
C GLN A 33 -11.71 8.67 -33.25
N GLU A 34 -12.81 9.16 -33.83
CA GLU A 34 -13.95 9.69 -33.08
C GLU A 34 -14.67 8.61 -32.27
N GLN A 35 -14.85 7.41 -32.85
CA GLN A 35 -15.44 6.27 -32.16
C GLN A 35 -14.57 5.83 -30.98
N ARG A 36 -13.25 5.82 -31.14
CA ARG A 36 -12.30 5.52 -30.04
C ARG A 36 -12.42 6.51 -28.90
N VAL A 37 -12.53 7.81 -29.20
CA VAL A 37 -12.71 8.86 -28.17
C VAL A 37 -14.07 8.72 -27.46
N LYS A 38 -15.16 8.50 -28.19
CA LYS A 38 -16.49 8.27 -27.60
C LYS A 38 -16.46 7.09 -26.63
N ARG A 39 -15.85 5.98 -27.04
CA ARG A 39 -15.71 4.78 -26.21
C ARG A 39 -14.81 5.02 -24.99
N ALA A 40 -13.75 5.82 -25.13
CA ALA A 40 -12.86 6.21 -24.02
C ALA A 40 -13.57 7.04 -22.93
N GLN A 41 -14.58 7.84 -23.31
CA GLN A 41 -15.33 8.69 -22.37
C GLN A 41 -16.25 7.90 -21.43
N ILE A 42 -16.57 6.63 -21.76
CA ILE A 42 -17.36 5.76 -20.91
C ILE A 42 -16.64 5.55 -19.58
N ARG A 43 -17.33 5.89 -18.49
CA ARG A 43 -16.79 5.81 -17.12
C ARG A 43 -17.20 4.56 -16.37
N SER A 44 -18.35 3.97 -16.73
CA SER A 44 -18.88 2.80 -16.05
C SER A 44 -18.09 1.56 -16.45
N THR A 45 -17.52 0.85 -15.47
CA THR A 45 -16.78 -0.39 -15.72
C THR A 45 -17.68 -1.57 -16.05
N THR A 46 -18.98 -1.47 -15.76
CA THR A 46 -19.98 -2.50 -16.09
C THR A 46 -20.48 -2.39 -17.52
N ASP A 47 -20.16 -1.30 -18.21
CA ASP A 47 -20.54 -1.10 -19.59
C ASP A 47 -19.68 -2.01 -20.51
N PRO A 48 -20.27 -2.84 -21.39
CA PRO A 48 -19.53 -3.68 -22.32
C PRO A 48 -18.59 -2.89 -23.25
N GLN A 49 -18.91 -1.63 -23.51
CA GLN A 49 -18.09 -0.74 -24.32
C GLN A 49 -17.01 -0.03 -23.51
N TYR A 50 -16.93 -0.20 -22.19
CA TYR A 50 -15.88 0.40 -21.38
C TYR A 50 -14.49 0.00 -21.88
N LEU A 51 -13.62 1.01 -22.03
CA LEU A 51 -12.21 0.76 -22.34
C LEU A 51 -11.39 0.70 -21.06
N PRO A 52 -10.61 -0.36 -20.83
CA PRO A 52 -9.58 -0.40 -19.79
C PRO A 52 -8.51 0.68 -19.98
N SER A 53 -7.84 1.07 -18.90
CA SER A 53 -6.82 2.12 -18.94
C SER A 53 -5.55 1.68 -19.68
N GLU A 54 -5.29 0.37 -19.70
CA GLU A 54 -4.28 -0.31 -20.52
C GLU A 54 -4.47 0.02 -22.01
N CYS A 55 -5.72 -0.06 -22.50
CA CYS A 55 -6.05 0.23 -23.89
C CYS A 55 -5.88 1.71 -24.22
N LEU A 56 -6.27 2.59 -23.29
CA LEU A 56 -6.09 4.03 -23.44
C LEU A 56 -4.61 4.42 -23.51
N LEU A 57 -3.76 3.81 -22.67
CA LEU A 57 -2.33 4.05 -22.70
C LEU A 57 -1.71 3.59 -24.03
N HIS A 58 -2.09 2.42 -24.53
CA HIS A 58 -1.66 1.95 -25.84
C HIS A 58 -2.02 2.95 -26.96
N LEU A 59 -3.27 3.39 -27.01
CA LEU A 59 -3.73 4.37 -28.01
C LEU A 59 -2.99 5.70 -27.88
N LEU A 60 -2.70 6.13 -26.65
CA LEU A 60 -1.95 7.35 -26.39
C LEU A 60 -0.51 7.24 -26.91
N ARG A 61 0.19 6.12 -26.64
CA ARG A 61 1.53 5.86 -27.17
C ARG A 61 1.54 5.75 -28.69
N LYS A 62 0.50 5.15 -29.29
CA LYS A 62 0.34 5.06 -30.75
C LYS A 62 0.13 6.44 -31.39
N SER A 63 -0.66 7.32 -30.76
CA SER A 63 -0.96 8.67 -31.27
C SER A 63 0.28 9.57 -31.42
N LYS A 64 1.38 9.25 -30.73
CA LYS A 64 2.70 9.88 -30.91
C LYS A 64 3.18 9.81 -32.37
N ARG A 65 2.93 8.69 -33.04
CA ARG A 65 3.37 8.45 -34.43
C ARG A 65 2.46 9.09 -35.46
N ASP A 66 1.18 9.17 -35.15
CA ASP A 66 0.15 9.67 -36.07
C ASP A 66 0.04 11.22 -36.08
N ASN A 67 0.84 11.92 -35.27
CA ASN A 67 0.88 13.38 -35.11
C ASN A 67 -0.49 14.04 -34.86
N SER A 68 -1.47 13.28 -34.34
CA SER A 68 -2.82 13.77 -34.08
C SER A 68 -2.90 14.41 -32.69
N SER A 69 -2.52 15.69 -32.61
CA SER A 69 -2.49 16.43 -31.33
C SER A 69 -3.85 16.46 -30.62
N LYS A 70 -4.96 16.53 -31.39
CA LYS A 70 -6.32 16.56 -30.83
C LYS A 70 -6.72 15.22 -30.19
N LEU A 71 -6.39 14.11 -30.85
CA LEU A 71 -6.64 12.77 -30.31
C LEU A 71 -5.79 12.52 -29.06
N PHE A 72 -4.51 12.89 -29.11
CA PHE A 72 -3.62 12.81 -27.96
C PHE A 72 -4.20 13.57 -26.78
N GLU A 73 -4.59 14.83 -26.96
CA GLU A 73 -5.11 15.67 -25.89
C GLU A 73 -6.40 15.10 -25.27
N ALA A 74 -7.33 14.64 -26.10
CA ALA A 74 -8.58 14.03 -25.62
C ALA A 74 -8.32 12.76 -24.79
N LEU A 75 -7.48 11.85 -25.32
CA LEU A 75 -7.14 10.60 -24.63
C LEU A 75 -6.32 10.86 -23.37
N PHE A 76 -5.40 11.82 -23.41
CA PHE A 76 -4.58 12.22 -22.27
C PHE A 76 -5.44 12.73 -21.11
N ARG A 77 -6.38 13.65 -21.38
CA ARG A 77 -7.30 14.18 -20.36
C ARG A 77 -8.13 13.06 -19.71
N ILE A 78 -8.63 12.11 -20.51
CA ILE A 78 -9.40 10.97 -20.02
C ILE A 78 -8.52 10.05 -19.16
N LEU A 79 -7.32 9.71 -19.63
CA LEU A 79 -6.40 8.83 -18.92
C LEU A 79 -5.94 9.47 -17.60
N LEU A 80 -5.60 10.76 -17.63
CA LEU A 80 -5.17 11.50 -16.44
C LEU A 80 -6.27 11.53 -15.38
N ALA A 81 -7.52 11.83 -15.76
CA ALA A 81 -8.65 11.79 -14.82
C ALA A 81 -8.84 10.40 -14.18
N ARG A 82 -8.58 9.32 -14.93
CA ARG A 82 -8.62 7.95 -14.39
C ARG A 82 -7.46 7.65 -13.46
N VAL A 83 -6.26 8.15 -13.75
CA VAL A 83 -5.10 8.06 -12.87
C VAL A 83 -5.36 8.81 -11.57
N GLU A 84 -5.85 10.04 -11.63
CA GLU A 84 -6.21 10.83 -10.46
C GLU A 84 -7.26 10.12 -9.60
N GLY A 85 -8.31 9.59 -10.23
CA GLY A 85 -9.34 8.82 -9.54
C GLY A 85 -8.80 7.55 -8.89
N ALA A 86 -7.90 6.82 -9.54
CA ALA A 86 -7.28 5.61 -9.01
C ALA A 86 -6.22 5.89 -7.93
N ALA A 87 -5.54 7.03 -8.02
CA ALA A 87 -4.56 7.52 -7.05
C ALA A 87 -5.24 8.03 -5.77
N THR A 88 -6.45 8.57 -5.89
CA THR A 88 -7.21 9.11 -4.76
C THR A 88 -7.57 8.02 -3.77
N LEU A 89 -7.16 8.21 -2.51
CA LEU A 89 -7.49 7.33 -1.40
C LEU A 89 -8.86 7.71 -0.85
N ARG A 90 -9.86 6.83 -1.01
CA ARG A 90 -11.22 7.09 -0.50
C ARG A 90 -11.26 7.25 1.03
N SER A 91 -10.36 6.59 1.76
CA SER A 91 -10.23 6.75 3.22
C SER A 91 -9.80 8.15 3.66
N GLU A 92 -9.13 8.88 2.76
CA GLU A 92 -8.58 10.22 3.04
C GLU A 92 -9.55 11.34 2.63
N ILE A 93 -10.75 10.98 2.18
CA ILE A 93 -11.79 11.95 1.82
C ILE A 93 -12.71 12.13 3.02
N TYR A 94 -12.87 13.38 3.46
CA TYR A 94 -13.75 13.74 4.57
C TYR A 94 -14.65 14.91 4.21
N ARG A 95 -15.75 15.06 4.95
CA ARG A 95 -16.70 16.16 4.79
C ARG A 95 -16.34 17.30 5.73
N LEU A 96 -16.16 18.50 5.18
CA LEU A 96 -15.99 19.72 5.95
C LEU A 96 -17.32 20.15 6.60
N PRO A 97 -17.28 20.97 7.67
CA PRO A 97 -18.49 21.57 8.26
C PRO A 97 -19.33 22.37 7.26
N THR A 98 -18.70 22.89 6.20
CA THR A 98 -19.34 23.62 5.09
C THR A 98 -20.08 22.70 4.11
N GLY A 99 -20.11 21.39 4.33
CA GLY A 99 -20.71 20.39 3.45
C GLY A 99 -19.86 20.01 2.23
N LYS A 100 -18.72 20.68 2.02
CA LYS A 100 -17.77 20.37 0.93
C LYS A 100 -16.93 19.14 1.27
N MET A 101 -16.56 18.36 0.27
CA MET A 101 -15.62 17.25 0.43
C MET A 101 -14.18 17.78 0.34
N ALA A 102 -13.32 17.33 1.25
CA ALA A 102 -11.90 17.65 1.29
C ALA A 102 -11.07 16.37 1.36
N ILE A 103 -9.79 16.48 0.98
CA ILE A 103 -8.82 15.40 1.03
C ILE A 103 -7.77 15.78 2.06
N THR A 104 -7.32 14.83 2.89
CA THR A 104 -6.23 15.08 3.85
C THR A 104 -4.94 15.53 3.14
N THR A 105 -4.05 16.18 3.87
CA THR A 105 -2.71 16.53 3.37
C THR A 105 -1.93 15.28 2.95
N PHE A 106 -2.01 14.21 3.75
CA PHE A 106 -1.45 12.90 3.43
C PHE A 106 -2.03 12.34 2.12
N GLY A 107 -3.36 12.32 1.99
CA GLY A 107 -4.04 11.85 0.79
C GLY A 107 -3.67 12.64 -0.46
N THR A 108 -3.53 13.96 -0.32
CA THR A 108 -3.07 14.85 -1.40
C THR A 108 -1.63 14.53 -1.81
N LYS A 109 -0.71 14.41 -0.85
CA LYS A 109 0.69 14.01 -1.13
C LYS A 109 0.79 12.68 -1.87
N VAL A 110 0.01 11.69 -1.44
CA VAL A 110 -0.02 10.37 -2.09
C VAL A 110 -0.54 10.47 -3.52
N ARG A 111 -1.66 11.19 -3.72
CA ARG A 111 -2.25 11.39 -5.04
C ARG A 111 -1.27 12.07 -5.99
N ASP A 112 -0.70 13.19 -5.55
CA ASP A 112 0.20 14.01 -6.37
C ASP A 112 1.46 13.21 -6.73
N HIS A 113 2.03 12.45 -5.79
CA HIS A 113 3.16 11.57 -6.08
C HIS A 113 2.85 10.54 -7.17
N VAL A 114 1.68 9.90 -7.13
CA VAL A 114 1.30 8.89 -8.14
C VAL A 114 1.13 9.56 -9.51
N VAL A 115 0.44 10.69 -9.56
CA VAL A 115 0.21 11.46 -10.79
C VAL A 115 1.53 11.94 -11.38
N ASP A 116 2.40 12.56 -10.58
CA ASP A 116 3.71 13.07 -11.01
C ASP A 116 4.60 11.96 -11.55
N ARG A 117 4.66 10.80 -10.87
CA ARG A 117 5.47 9.67 -11.31
C ARG A 117 4.94 9.04 -12.60
N PHE A 118 3.62 9.04 -12.80
CA PHE A 118 3.02 8.61 -14.05
C PHE A 118 3.31 9.59 -15.18
N LEU A 119 3.10 10.90 -14.95
CA LEU A 119 3.37 11.96 -15.93
C LEU A 119 4.83 12.00 -16.34
N ALA A 120 5.76 11.87 -15.39
CA ALA A 120 7.20 11.82 -15.68
C ALA A 120 7.56 10.66 -16.62
N ARG A 121 6.96 9.48 -16.43
CA ARG A 121 7.12 8.33 -17.33
C ARG A 121 6.51 8.57 -18.70
N LEU A 122 5.35 9.23 -18.76
CA LEU A 122 4.71 9.56 -20.02
C LEU A 122 5.52 10.59 -20.83
N ILE A 123 6.10 11.59 -20.16
CA ILE A 123 6.99 12.57 -20.79
C ILE A 123 8.27 11.88 -21.28
N ALA A 124 8.88 11.03 -20.46
CA ALA A 124 10.03 10.23 -20.87
C ALA A 124 9.71 9.39 -22.11
N ASP A 125 8.57 8.68 -22.11
CA ASP A 125 8.11 7.88 -23.24
C ASP A 125 7.89 8.70 -24.53
N ARG A 126 7.43 9.94 -24.37
CA ARG A 126 7.28 10.88 -25.49
C ARG A 126 8.62 11.29 -26.07
N ASN A 127 9.67 11.42 -25.27
CA ASN A 127 11.02 11.75 -25.73
C ASN A 127 11.80 10.54 -26.26
N GLY A 128 11.45 9.32 -25.83
CA GLY A 128 12.06 8.07 -26.25
C GLY A 128 11.34 6.90 -25.59
N TYR A 129 11.43 5.69 -26.11
CA TYR A 129 10.63 4.57 -25.55
C TYR A 129 10.99 4.30 -24.08
N ASP A 130 10.02 4.37 -23.16
CA ASP A 130 10.20 3.99 -21.74
C ASP A 130 9.53 2.64 -21.46
N GLU A 131 10.36 1.59 -21.32
CA GLU A 131 9.93 0.22 -20.99
C GLU A 131 9.15 0.13 -19.67
N ARG A 132 9.26 1.11 -18.77
CA ARG A 132 8.50 1.12 -17.52
C ARG A 132 7.00 1.28 -17.76
N LEU A 133 6.59 1.91 -18.86
CA LEU A 133 5.17 2.01 -19.25
C LEU A 133 4.61 0.70 -19.79
N ASP A 134 5.45 -0.23 -20.24
CA ASP A 134 4.97 -1.53 -20.75
C ASP A 134 4.19 -2.29 -19.69
N TYR A 135 4.62 -2.19 -18.42
CA TYR A 135 3.89 -2.80 -17.31
C TYR A 135 2.50 -2.18 -17.08
N PHE A 136 2.32 -0.89 -17.38
CA PHE A 136 1.02 -0.23 -17.30
C PHE A 136 0.09 -0.67 -18.42
N GLU A 137 0.62 -1.10 -19.58
CA GLU A 137 -0.19 -1.70 -20.65
C GLU A 137 -0.60 -3.15 -20.34
N ILE A 138 0.05 -3.80 -19.38
CA ILE A 138 -0.28 -5.17 -18.96
C ILE A 138 -1.28 -5.16 -17.80
N ASN A 139 -0.99 -4.37 -16.77
CA ASN A 139 -1.82 -4.28 -15.57
C ASN A 139 -1.72 -2.87 -14.97
N PHE A 140 -2.57 -1.98 -15.47
CA PHE A 140 -2.60 -0.59 -15.09
C PHE A 140 -2.99 -0.42 -13.62
N ALA A 141 -4.02 -1.17 -13.18
CA ALA A 141 -4.52 -1.11 -11.81
C ALA A 141 -3.44 -1.48 -10.80
N HIS A 142 -2.69 -2.56 -11.05
CA HIS A 142 -1.60 -2.98 -10.19
C HIS A 142 -0.42 -2.00 -10.22
N ALA A 143 -0.10 -1.44 -11.40
CA ALA A 143 0.96 -0.45 -11.53
C ALA A 143 0.66 0.82 -10.70
N VAL A 144 -0.57 1.32 -10.76
CA VAL A 144 -1.03 2.45 -9.94
C VAL A 144 -1.05 2.09 -8.45
N ALA A 145 -1.53 0.90 -8.08
CA ALA A 145 -1.52 0.44 -6.70
C ALA A 145 -0.11 0.35 -6.11
N SER A 146 0.86 -0.09 -6.92
CA SER A 146 2.29 -0.16 -6.54
C SER A 146 2.88 1.24 -6.32
N LEU A 147 2.58 2.20 -7.21
CA LEU A 147 2.97 3.60 -7.02
C LEU A 147 2.36 4.18 -5.73
N ARG A 148 1.09 3.87 -5.47
CA ARG A 148 0.37 4.31 -4.27
C ARG A 148 0.97 3.74 -2.99
N SER A 149 1.36 2.46 -2.99
CA SER A 149 2.06 1.84 -1.86
C SER A 149 3.39 2.54 -1.56
N THR A 150 4.16 2.81 -2.62
CA THR A 150 5.43 3.55 -2.53
C THR A 150 5.22 4.96 -2.00
N ALA A 151 4.21 5.67 -2.51
CA ALA A 151 3.84 7.01 -2.09
C ALA A 151 3.43 7.05 -0.61
N LYS A 152 2.63 6.09 -0.15
CA LYS A 152 2.26 5.94 1.27
C LYS A 152 3.49 5.76 2.14
N ALA A 153 4.36 4.80 1.80
CA ALA A 153 5.59 4.55 2.56
C ALA A 153 6.47 5.81 2.65
N LYS A 154 6.61 6.54 1.55
CA LYS A 154 7.35 7.81 1.51
C LYS A 154 6.69 8.89 2.38
N ALA A 155 5.38 9.12 2.21
CA ALA A 155 4.65 10.13 2.98
C ALA A 155 4.67 9.83 4.48
N THR A 156 4.50 8.56 4.88
CA THR A 156 4.60 8.13 6.28
C THR A 156 6.03 8.34 6.82
N SER A 157 7.07 8.05 6.03
CA SER A 157 8.44 8.32 6.43
C SER A 157 8.72 9.81 6.60
N GLU A 158 8.17 10.66 5.74
CA GLU A 158 8.30 12.11 5.82
C GLU A 158 7.55 12.70 7.01
N GLU A 159 6.34 12.22 7.31
CA GLU A 159 5.61 12.60 8.52
C GLU A 159 6.38 12.25 9.78
N LYS A 160 6.94 11.03 9.85
CA LYS A 160 7.82 10.62 10.97
C LYS A 160 9.06 11.51 11.10
N ARG A 161 9.61 12.00 9.99
CA ARG A 161 10.78 12.89 9.99
C ARG A 161 10.44 14.34 10.35
N SER A 162 9.20 14.74 10.12
CA SER A 162 8.71 16.11 10.33
C SER A 162 8.06 16.30 11.70
N GLN A 163 7.98 15.25 12.52
CA GLN A 163 7.61 15.40 13.92
C GLN A 163 8.67 16.26 14.62
N PRO A 164 8.26 17.33 15.32
CA PRO A 164 9.19 18.13 16.11
C PRO A 164 9.98 17.22 17.04
N LEU A 165 11.31 17.37 17.07
CA LEU A 165 12.09 16.95 18.23
C LEU A 165 11.52 17.77 19.39
N ALA A 166 10.72 17.14 20.24
CA ALA A 166 10.29 17.76 21.49
C ALA A 166 11.56 17.95 22.33
N ALA A 167 12.17 19.12 22.21
CA ALA A 167 13.19 19.60 23.13
C ALA A 167 12.47 20.24 24.31
N ASN A 168 11.90 19.39 25.17
CA ASN A 168 11.56 19.74 26.54
C ASN A 168 12.38 18.80 27.41
N ASP A 169 13.53 19.28 27.91
CA ASP A 169 14.47 18.54 28.75
C ASP A 169 13.94 18.26 30.18
N ASP A 170 12.67 18.56 30.49
CA ASP A 170 12.11 18.43 31.84
C ASP A 170 10.72 17.74 31.91
N GLU A 171 10.29 17.03 30.87
CA GLU A 171 9.10 16.16 30.94
C GLU A 171 9.48 14.72 30.64
N GLU A 172 9.23 13.86 31.64
CA GLU A 172 9.37 12.40 31.61
C GLU A 172 8.98 11.84 30.24
N VAL A 173 9.92 11.12 29.62
CA VAL A 173 9.76 10.46 28.31
C VAL A 173 8.45 9.68 28.31
N SER A 174 7.42 10.24 27.67
CA SER A 174 6.10 9.63 27.67
C SER A 174 6.15 8.31 26.89
N ALA A 175 5.35 7.34 27.33
CA ALA A 175 5.26 5.97 26.81
C ALA A 175 4.93 5.89 25.29
N GLU A 176 4.69 7.02 24.63
CA GLU A 176 4.46 7.13 23.19
C GLU A 176 5.77 7.15 22.38
N VAL A 177 6.89 7.57 22.97
CA VAL A 177 8.21 7.58 22.32
C VAL A 177 8.80 6.16 22.19
N GLU A 178 8.47 5.23 23.10
CA GLU A 178 8.81 3.81 22.96
C GLU A 178 8.04 3.11 21.83
N LYS A 179 6.96 3.72 21.31
CA LYS A 179 6.10 3.14 20.26
C LYS A 179 6.60 3.38 18.83
N ALA A 180 7.67 4.15 18.65
CA ALA A 180 8.18 4.58 17.34
C ALA A 180 8.93 3.51 16.51
N ALA A 181 9.08 2.28 17.02
CA ALA A 181 9.51 1.12 16.25
C ALA A 181 8.40 0.08 16.22
N GLY A 182 7.41 0.26 15.33
CA GLY A 182 6.24 -0.62 15.09
C GLY A 182 6.19 -1.86 15.98
N ALA A 183 5.58 -1.71 17.17
CA ALA A 183 5.57 -2.75 18.19
C ALA A 183 5.00 -4.04 17.58
N PHE A 184 5.85 -5.07 17.53
CA PHE A 184 5.45 -6.38 17.07
C PHE A 184 4.42 -6.92 18.06
N ASP A 185 3.15 -6.93 17.66
CA ASP A 185 2.09 -7.60 18.40
C ASP A 185 1.94 -9.03 17.86
N PRO A 186 2.34 -10.05 18.64
CA PRO A 186 2.20 -11.44 18.22
C PRO A 186 0.74 -11.89 18.14
N PHE A 187 -0.19 -11.15 18.77
CA PHE A 187 -1.59 -11.57 18.97
C PHE A 187 -2.61 -10.91 18.03
N VAL A 188 -2.16 -10.27 16.96
CA VAL A 188 -3.05 -9.68 15.95
C VAL A 188 -4.00 -10.75 15.41
N THR A 189 -5.31 -10.52 15.55
CA THR A 189 -6.40 -11.45 15.18
C THR A 189 -6.24 -12.01 13.76
N ALA A 190 -5.93 -11.15 12.79
CA ALA A 190 -5.71 -11.55 11.39
C ALA A 190 -4.55 -12.55 11.18
N LYS A 191 -3.61 -12.68 12.13
CA LYS A 191 -2.53 -13.67 12.09
C LYS A 191 -2.83 -14.89 12.94
N ILE A 192 -3.49 -14.74 14.10
CA ILE A 192 -3.88 -15.87 14.96
C ILE A 192 -4.84 -16.83 14.24
N ASP A 193 -5.68 -16.32 13.34
CA ASP A 193 -6.62 -17.14 12.56
C ASP A 193 -5.93 -18.09 11.56
N ASP A 194 -4.66 -17.83 11.21
CA ASP A 194 -3.83 -18.78 10.48
C ASP A 194 -3.33 -19.89 11.41
N GLY A 195 -3.82 -21.12 11.19
CA GLY A 195 -3.47 -22.28 11.99
C GLY A 195 -1.97 -22.59 12.03
N ASN A 196 -1.23 -22.30 10.96
CA ASN A 196 0.22 -22.52 10.92
C ASN A 196 0.96 -21.45 11.76
N TYR A 197 0.55 -20.19 11.64
CA TYR A 197 1.08 -19.11 12.47
C TYR A 197 0.80 -19.36 13.96
N ARG A 198 -0.42 -19.77 14.30
CA ARG A 198 -0.82 -20.07 15.69
C ARG A 198 0.01 -21.19 16.30
N PHE A 199 0.23 -22.28 15.55
CA PHE A 199 1.07 -23.40 16.01
C PHE A 199 2.50 -22.93 16.32
N ARG A 200 3.10 -22.17 15.41
CA ARG A 200 4.47 -21.64 15.55
C ARG A 200 4.59 -20.64 16.71
N LEU A 201 3.60 -19.79 16.88
CA LEU A 201 3.54 -18.85 17.99
C LEU A 201 3.53 -19.57 19.35
N PHE A 202 2.67 -20.59 19.53
CA PHE A 202 2.61 -21.34 20.79
C PHE A 202 3.88 -22.16 21.06
N ALA A 203 4.51 -22.71 20.01
CA ALA A 203 5.82 -23.36 20.13
C ALA A 203 6.90 -22.37 20.62
N ALA A 204 6.95 -21.17 20.04
CA ALA A 204 7.87 -20.12 20.46
C ALA A 204 7.61 -19.64 21.90
N ILE A 205 6.34 -19.51 22.31
CA ILE A 205 5.97 -19.15 23.70
C ILE A 205 6.46 -20.20 24.70
N LYS A 206 6.40 -21.49 24.37
CA LYS A 206 6.90 -22.58 25.24
C LYS A 206 8.40 -22.46 25.52
N ASN A 207 9.17 -21.94 24.55
CA ASN A 207 10.62 -21.78 24.65
C ASN A 207 11.05 -20.48 25.36
N LEU A 208 10.11 -19.59 25.71
CA LEU A 208 10.43 -18.40 26.50
C LEU A 208 10.85 -18.75 27.94
N PRO A 209 11.76 -17.98 28.55
CA PRO A 209 12.02 -18.03 29.99
C PRO A 209 10.74 -17.89 30.82
N GLU A 210 10.68 -18.60 31.94
CA GLU A 210 9.46 -18.71 32.77
C GLU A 210 8.86 -17.35 33.15
N LYS A 211 9.69 -16.40 33.59
CA LYS A 211 9.25 -15.05 33.98
C LYS A 211 8.69 -14.22 32.83
N GLU A 212 9.14 -14.47 31.61
CA GLU A 212 8.67 -13.80 30.38
C GLU A 212 7.40 -14.48 29.87
N ARG A 213 7.36 -15.82 29.90
CA ARG A 213 6.21 -16.64 29.51
C ARG A 213 4.95 -16.33 30.33
N HIS A 214 5.09 -16.14 31.64
CA HIS A 214 3.97 -15.79 32.51
C HIS A 214 3.35 -14.43 32.15
N VAL A 215 4.17 -13.44 31.79
CA VAL A 215 3.69 -12.11 31.36
C VAL A 215 2.92 -12.23 30.04
N VAL A 216 3.47 -12.95 29.07
CA VAL A 216 2.84 -13.19 27.77
C VAL A 216 1.50 -13.94 27.91
N ALA A 217 1.43 -14.93 28.80
CA ALA A 217 0.20 -15.68 29.06
C ALA A 217 -0.90 -14.83 29.69
N LEU A 218 -0.56 -13.90 30.59
CA LEU A 218 -1.53 -12.98 31.19
C LEU A 218 -1.99 -11.90 30.20
N LEU A 219 -1.10 -11.42 29.33
CA LEU A 219 -1.47 -10.53 28.23
C LEU A 219 -2.42 -11.21 27.23
N PHE A 220 -2.18 -12.49 26.90
CA PHE A 220 -3.07 -13.26 26.04
C PHE A 220 -4.48 -13.43 26.63
N LYS A 221 -4.60 -13.45 27.96
CA LYS A 221 -5.88 -13.47 28.69
C LYS A 221 -6.48 -12.07 28.90
N GLU A 222 -5.94 -11.05 28.24
CA GLU A 222 -6.40 -9.66 28.28
C GLU A 222 -6.35 -8.99 29.66
N TYR A 223 -5.48 -9.47 30.56
CA TYR A 223 -5.26 -8.77 31.84
C TYR A 223 -4.53 -7.44 31.62
N PRO A 224 -4.97 -6.35 32.27
CA PRO A 224 -4.29 -5.07 32.18
C PRO A 224 -2.93 -5.11 32.91
N ILE A 225 -1.93 -4.40 32.37
CA ILE A 225 -0.59 -4.33 32.98
C ILE A 225 -0.69 -3.71 34.37
N GLU A 226 -1.38 -2.58 34.48
CA GLU A 226 -1.73 -1.91 35.73
C GLU A 226 -3.23 -1.62 35.76
N SER A 227 -3.82 -1.70 36.95
CA SER A 227 -5.26 -1.45 37.15
C SER A 227 -5.44 -0.77 38.50
N ASN A 228 -6.06 0.41 38.46
CA ASN A 228 -6.52 1.15 39.64
C ASN A 228 -7.88 0.63 40.14
N ASP A 229 -8.52 -0.26 39.38
CA ASP A 229 -9.80 -0.87 39.73
C ASP A 229 -9.57 -2.06 40.69
N PRO A 230 -10.17 -2.07 41.90
CA PRO A 230 -10.06 -3.15 42.87
C PRO A 230 -10.58 -4.50 42.33
N ASP A 231 -11.58 -4.47 41.45
CA ASP A 231 -12.26 -5.67 40.95
C ASP A 231 -11.57 -6.29 39.72
N LYS A 232 -10.56 -5.63 39.16
CA LYS A 232 -9.77 -6.13 38.02
C LYS A 232 -8.32 -6.38 38.44
N PRO A 233 -7.91 -7.63 38.67
CA PRO A 233 -6.52 -7.93 39.01
C PRO A 233 -5.61 -7.58 37.82
N SER A 234 -4.53 -6.84 38.09
CA SER A 234 -3.52 -6.47 37.10
C SER A 234 -2.37 -7.48 37.07
N ILE A 235 -1.63 -7.51 35.97
CA ILE A 235 -0.44 -8.36 35.82
C ILE A 235 0.59 -8.06 36.92
N CYS A 236 0.73 -6.79 37.32
CA CYS A 236 1.60 -6.38 38.43
C CYS A 236 1.19 -7.02 39.76
N LYS A 237 -0.11 -7.03 40.07
CA LYS A 237 -0.66 -7.64 41.30
C LYS A 237 -0.50 -9.17 41.28
N ILE A 238 -0.74 -9.81 40.14
CA ILE A 238 -0.67 -11.27 39.99
C ILE A 238 0.78 -11.78 40.09
N LEU A 239 1.73 -11.06 39.52
CA LEU A 239 3.16 -11.47 39.50
C LEU A 239 3.99 -10.85 40.64
N GLY A 240 3.39 -10.01 41.50
CA GLY A 240 4.09 -9.31 42.58
C GLY A 240 5.26 -8.44 42.09
N CYS A 241 5.13 -7.83 40.91
CA CYS A 241 6.19 -7.08 40.25
C CYS A 241 5.74 -5.65 39.95
N VAL A 242 6.69 -4.71 39.97
CA VAL A 242 6.46 -3.31 39.57
C VAL A 242 6.21 -3.22 38.07
N GLU A 243 5.38 -2.28 37.63
CA GLU A 243 4.99 -2.07 36.23
C GLU A 243 6.17 -2.08 35.25
N LYS A 244 7.23 -1.31 35.56
CA LYS A 244 8.46 -1.25 34.76
C LYS A 244 9.06 -2.64 34.49
N THR A 245 8.99 -3.54 35.49
CA THR A 245 9.50 -4.91 35.35
C THR A 245 8.63 -5.75 34.42
N VAL A 246 7.31 -5.54 34.44
CA VAL A 246 6.36 -6.23 33.56
C VAL A 246 6.54 -5.77 32.11
N ARG A 247 6.66 -4.46 31.87
CA ARG A 247 6.92 -3.88 30.54
C ARG A 247 8.24 -4.41 29.94
N ASN A 248 9.33 -4.37 30.72
CA ASN A 248 10.63 -4.91 30.28
C ASN A 248 10.60 -6.41 29.94
N ARG A 249 9.84 -7.22 30.69
CA ARG A 249 9.67 -8.66 30.41
C ARG A 249 8.83 -8.89 29.16
N ARG A 250 7.78 -8.09 28.96
CA ARG A 250 6.94 -8.12 27.75
C ARG A 250 7.79 -7.82 26.51
N ASP A 251 8.56 -6.73 26.54
CA ASP A 251 9.28 -6.28 25.35
C ASP A 251 10.38 -7.27 24.95
N ARG A 252 11.12 -7.81 25.92
CA ARG A 252 12.07 -8.92 25.68
C ARG A 252 11.40 -10.17 25.13
N ALA A 253 10.21 -10.50 25.62
CA ALA A 253 9.45 -11.64 25.11
C ALA A 253 9.01 -11.40 23.66
N PHE A 254 8.55 -10.19 23.33
CA PHE A 254 8.09 -9.84 21.99
C PHE A 254 9.24 -9.80 20.98
N GLU A 255 10.43 -9.34 21.36
CA GLU A 255 11.62 -9.44 20.52
C GLU A 255 12.01 -10.89 20.21
N LYS A 256 11.99 -11.78 21.22
CA LYS A 256 12.29 -13.20 21.04
C LYS A 256 11.24 -13.91 20.18
N LEU A 257 9.96 -13.60 20.38
CA LEU A 257 8.88 -14.13 19.55
C LEU A 257 9.00 -13.65 18.10
N LYS A 258 9.37 -12.38 17.88
CA LYS A 258 9.61 -11.83 16.54
C LYS A 258 10.75 -12.56 15.84
N ALA A 259 11.88 -12.78 16.53
CA ALA A 259 13.03 -13.49 15.99
C ALA A 259 12.67 -14.93 15.59
N ALA A 260 12.08 -15.70 16.50
CA ALA A 260 11.66 -17.08 16.25
C ALA A 260 10.66 -17.22 15.08
N LEU A 261 9.75 -16.25 14.92
CA LEU A 261 8.79 -16.26 13.82
C LEU A 261 9.38 -15.79 12.48
N SER A 262 10.53 -15.11 12.49
CA SER A 262 11.24 -14.64 11.29
C SER A 262 12.32 -15.58 10.76
N GLU A 263 13.02 -16.33 11.62
CA GLU A 263 14.17 -17.16 11.23
C GLU A 263 13.79 -18.40 10.42
N GLU A 264 12.60 -18.97 10.67
CA GLU A 264 12.11 -20.17 9.95
C GLU A 264 11.50 -19.87 8.56
N LYS A 265 11.60 -18.64 8.05
CA LYS A 265 11.20 -18.32 6.66
C LYS A 265 12.27 -18.71 5.61
N ILE A 266 13.42 -19.24 6.04
CA ILE A 266 14.58 -19.54 5.17
C ILE A 266 14.67 -21.03 4.81
N ASP A 267 14.04 -21.93 5.55
CA ASP A 267 14.04 -23.38 5.23
C ASP A 267 12.63 -23.85 4.79
N ALA A 268 12.24 -23.47 3.56
CA ALA A 268 11.17 -24.13 2.79
C ALA A 268 11.29 -23.82 1.30
#